data_AF-A0A7J5J8Y1-F1
#
_entry.id   AF-A0A7J5J8Y1-F1
#
_cell.length_a   1.000
_cell.length_b   1.000
_cell.length_c   1.000
_cell.angle_alpha   90.00
_cell.angle_beta   90.00
_cell.angle_gamma   90.00
#
_symmetry.space_group_name_H-M   'P 1'
#
loop_
_entity.id
_entity.type
_entity.pdbx_description
1 polymer ?
#
loop_
_entity_poly.entity_id
_entity_poly.type
_entity_poly.pdbx_seq_one_letter_code
_entity_poly.pdbx_strand_id
1 'polypeptide(L)'
;MCIRDSMGADYPLYKRFYYDYQCRSMEPDRIVPDCFTFYLLSQYPLPWQPGRTLLDMIMHRGKINWIVAHILGYESFEKEMGYSEDEAEWCRKNKTSLWKTMVENGHLYATDPLVVRTYIRKDPFISIMGEKTPASIGVWMGILLIDEYMKKHPDMTIKDLLAKTDYHQMLAETDFKP
;
A
#
# COMPACT_ATOMS: atom_id res chain seq x y z
N MET A 1 -16.82 -14.95 -1.34
CA MET A 1 -16.03 -14.95 -2.59
C MET A 1 -14.55 -15.25 -2.32
N CYS A 2 -13.95 -14.77 -1.21
CA CYS A 2 -12.53 -15.00 -0.87
C CYS A 2 -12.06 -16.47 -0.70
N ILE A 3 -12.93 -17.42 -0.33
CA ILE A 3 -12.47 -18.79 0.00
C ILE A 3 -12.19 -19.64 -1.27
N ARG A 4 -12.86 -19.33 -2.39
CA ARG A 4 -12.78 -20.16 -3.60
C ARG A 4 -11.50 -19.92 -4.39
N ASP A 5 -10.83 -18.80 -4.12
CA ASP A 5 -9.66 -18.30 -4.84
C ASP A 5 -8.35 -18.64 -4.11
N SER A 6 -8.37 -19.44 -3.05
CA SER A 6 -7.18 -19.74 -2.22
C SER A 6 -6.70 -21.19 -2.34
N MET A 7 -6.75 -21.77 -3.53
CA MET A 7 -6.24 -23.12 -3.81
C MET A 7 -4.71 -23.18 -3.98
N GLY A 8 -4.00 -22.07 -3.71
CA GLY A 8 -2.56 -21.92 -3.90
C GLY A 8 -2.20 -21.25 -5.23
N ALA A 9 -1.17 -20.40 -5.23
CA ALA A 9 -0.74 -19.66 -6.42
C ALA A 9 -0.41 -20.56 -7.62
N ASP A 10 0.00 -21.80 -7.36
CA ASP A 10 0.34 -22.81 -8.36
C ASP A 10 -0.83 -23.64 -8.89
N TYR A 11 -2.06 -23.38 -8.45
CA TYR A 11 -3.22 -24.17 -8.88
C TYR A 11 -3.36 -24.14 -10.41
N PRO A 12 -3.37 -25.29 -11.11
CA PRO A 12 -3.26 -25.34 -12.58
C PRO A 12 -4.32 -24.55 -13.34
N LEU A 13 -5.52 -24.38 -12.77
CA LEU A 13 -6.58 -23.58 -13.38
C LEU A 13 -6.32 -22.07 -13.29
N TYR A 14 -5.55 -21.57 -12.33
CA TYR A 14 -5.22 -20.14 -12.25
C TYR A 14 -4.32 -19.71 -13.39
N LYS A 15 -3.32 -20.53 -13.76
CA LYS A 15 -2.42 -20.28 -14.90
C LYS A 15 -3.14 -20.15 -16.25
N ARG A 16 -4.41 -20.59 -16.34
CA ARG A 16 -5.25 -20.48 -17.54
C ARG A 16 -6.06 -19.18 -17.61
N PHE A 17 -6.35 -18.54 -16.48
CA PHE A 17 -7.25 -17.37 -16.40
C PHE A 17 -6.60 -16.12 -15.79
N TYR A 18 -5.47 -16.28 -15.10
CA TYR A 18 -4.78 -15.24 -14.36
C TYR A 18 -3.29 -15.25 -14.71
N TYR A 19 -2.70 -14.06 -14.73
CA TYR A 19 -1.25 -13.91 -14.84
C TYR A 19 -0.57 -14.29 -13.51
N ASP A 20 0.67 -14.75 -13.55
CA ASP A 20 1.40 -15.22 -12.36
C ASP A 20 1.41 -14.21 -11.19
N TYR A 21 1.43 -12.91 -11.48
CA TYR A 21 1.38 -11.86 -10.45
C TYR A 21 0.01 -11.75 -9.75
N GLN A 22 -1.08 -12.11 -10.41
CA GLN A 22 -2.43 -12.10 -9.84
C GLN A 22 -2.64 -13.31 -8.93
N CYS A 23 -1.98 -14.42 -9.23
CA CYS A 23 -2.00 -15.63 -8.42
C CYS A 23 -1.23 -15.49 -7.09
N ARG A 24 -0.34 -14.49 -6.95
CA ARG A 24 0.43 -14.27 -5.71
C ARG A 24 -0.45 -13.92 -4.50
N SER A 25 -1.55 -13.19 -4.72
CA SER A 25 -2.55 -12.95 -3.66
C SER A 25 -3.48 -14.16 -3.43
N MET A 26 -3.32 -15.24 -4.18
CA MET A 26 -4.16 -16.45 -4.14
C MET A 26 -3.51 -17.60 -3.36
N GLU A 27 -2.68 -17.25 -2.38
CA GLU A 27 -2.11 -18.19 -1.40
C GLU A 27 -2.98 -18.27 -0.14
N PRO A 28 -3.12 -19.44 0.49
CA PRO A 28 -3.90 -19.59 1.73
C PRO A 28 -3.49 -18.62 2.84
N ASP A 29 -2.19 -18.35 2.96
CA ASP A 29 -1.64 -17.46 3.98
C ASP A 29 -1.98 -15.98 3.73
N ARG A 30 -2.43 -15.63 2.51
CA ARG A 30 -2.91 -14.28 2.14
C ARG A 30 -4.38 -14.05 2.46
N ILE A 31 -5.15 -15.10 2.78
CA ILE A 31 -6.59 -14.96 3.06
C ILE A 31 -6.82 -14.00 4.23
N VAL A 32 -6.10 -14.23 5.33
CA VAL A 32 -6.29 -13.47 6.57
C VAL A 32 -6.00 -11.98 6.37
N PRO A 33 -4.79 -11.55 5.91
CA PRO A 33 -4.51 -10.13 5.70
C PRO A 33 -5.48 -9.49 4.69
N ASP A 34 -5.80 -10.19 3.60
CA ASP A 34 -6.71 -9.63 2.58
C ASP A 34 -8.15 -9.46 3.12
N CYS A 35 -8.62 -10.38 3.98
CA CYS A 35 -9.92 -10.25 4.64
C CYS A 35 -9.95 -9.05 5.60
N PHE A 36 -8.90 -8.86 6.40
CA PHE A 36 -8.81 -7.71 7.29
C PHE A 36 -8.73 -6.39 6.51
N THR A 37 -7.90 -6.33 5.47
CA THR A 37 -7.77 -5.15 4.61
C THR A 37 -9.09 -4.82 3.93
N PHE A 38 -9.79 -5.82 3.36
CA PHE A 38 -11.09 -5.62 2.74
C PHE A 38 -12.15 -5.17 3.75
N TYR A 39 -12.20 -5.82 4.92
CA TYR A 39 -13.12 -5.46 6.00
C TYR A 39 -12.90 -4.01 6.46
N LEU A 40 -11.66 -3.63 6.76
CA LEU A 40 -11.34 -2.28 7.22
C LEU A 40 -11.60 -1.22 6.14
N LEU A 41 -11.27 -1.48 4.87
CA LEU A 41 -11.61 -0.56 3.77
C LEU A 41 -13.13 -0.40 3.61
N SER A 42 -13.93 -1.42 3.93
CA SER A 42 -15.39 -1.35 3.89
C SER A 42 -15.99 -0.55 5.05
N GLN A 43 -15.41 -0.69 6.25
CA GLN A 43 -15.89 -0.02 7.46
C GLN A 43 -15.40 1.42 7.56
N TYR A 44 -14.21 1.70 7.03
CA TYR A 44 -13.56 3.01 7.04
C TYR A 44 -13.29 3.46 5.62
N PRO A 45 -14.31 3.74 4.79
CA PRO A 45 -14.10 4.21 3.43
C PRO A 45 -13.45 5.59 3.46
N LEU A 46 -12.55 5.86 2.51
CA LEU A 46 -12.03 7.22 2.36
C LEU A 46 -13.18 8.14 1.94
N PRO A 47 -13.50 9.21 2.72
CA PRO A 47 -14.58 10.12 2.38
C PRO A 47 -14.40 10.69 0.98
N TRP A 48 -15.50 10.82 0.24
CA TRP A 48 -15.45 11.50 -1.03
C TRP A 48 -15.28 13.00 -0.79
N GLN A 49 -14.26 13.59 -1.42
CA GLN A 49 -14.03 15.03 -1.43
C GLN A 49 -13.56 15.46 -2.83
N PRO A 50 -14.05 16.60 -3.34
CA PRO A 50 -13.50 17.21 -4.55
C PRO A 50 -12.00 17.46 -4.38
N GLY A 51 -11.22 17.16 -5.42
CA GLY A 51 -9.77 17.39 -5.37
C GLY A 51 -8.96 16.33 -4.62
N ARG A 52 -9.53 15.15 -4.34
CA ARG A 52 -8.80 14.00 -3.76
C ARG A 52 -7.51 13.72 -4.52
N THR A 53 -6.40 13.73 -3.80
CA THR A 53 -5.04 13.62 -4.33
C THR A 53 -4.52 12.19 -4.28
N LEU A 54 -3.38 11.95 -4.93
CA LEU A 54 -2.62 10.72 -4.75
C LEU A 54 -2.27 10.50 -3.27
N LEU A 55 -1.84 11.54 -2.55
CA LEU A 55 -1.48 11.48 -1.13
C LEU A 55 -2.62 10.89 -0.30
N ASP A 56 -3.84 11.41 -0.46
CA ASP A 56 -5.01 10.90 0.26
C ASP A 56 -5.21 9.41 0.01
N MET A 57 -5.06 8.97 -1.23
CA MET A 57 -5.25 7.57 -1.59
C MET A 57 -4.18 6.66 -1.02
N ILE A 58 -2.90 7.03 -1.14
CA ILE A 58 -1.80 6.20 -0.67
C ILE A 58 -1.74 6.16 0.85
N MET A 59 -1.97 7.29 1.53
CA MET A 59 -1.97 7.37 2.98
C MET A 59 -3.16 6.60 3.56
N HIS A 60 -4.34 6.71 2.94
CA HIS A 60 -5.50 5.94 3.38
C HIS A 60 -5.27 4.43 3.26
N ARG A 61 -4.83 3.96 2.09
CA ARG A 61 -4.55 2.54 1.89
C ARG A 61 -3.38 2.08 2.76
N GLY A 62 -2.33 2.90 2.85
CA GLY A 62 -1.16 2.63 3.68
C GLY A 62 -1.54 2.51 5.15
N LYS A 63 -2.44 3.36 5.66
CA LYS A 63 -2.97 3.28 7.01
C LYS A 63 -3.64 1.95 7.30
N ILE A 64 -4.49 1.47 6.38
CA ILE A 64 -5.16 0.18 6.56
C ILE A 64 -4.13 -0.97 6.57
N ASN A 65 -3.21 -1.01 5.60
CA ASN A 65 -2.20 -2.07 5.53
C ASN A 65 -1.24 -2.02 6.73
N TRP A 66 -0.87 -0.82 7.22
CA TRP A 66 -0.10 -0.64 8.46
C TRP A 66 -0.83 -1.26 9.65
N ILE A 67 -2.13 -1.00 9.81
CA ILE A 67 -2.95 -1.57 10.89
C ILE A 67 -3.02 -3.10 10.77
N VAL A 68 -3.21 -3.63 9.57
CA VAL A 68 -3.25 -5.08 9.33
C VAL A 68 -1.90 -5.72 9.68
N ALA A 69 -0.79 -5.12 9.26
CA ALA A 69 0.56 -5.56 9.61
C ALA A 69 0.76 -5.66 11.13
N HIS A 70 0.31 -4.63 11.87
CA HIS A 70 0.45 -4.56 13.33
C HIS A 70 -0.46 -5.56 14.05
N ILE A 71 -1.72 -5.71 13.62
CA ILE A 71 -2.66 -6.66 14.24
C ILE A 71 -2.23 -8.11 14.01
N LEU A 72 -1.70 -8.42 12.82
CA LEU A 72 -1.29 -9.77 12.46
C LEU A 72 0.17 -10.08 12.80
N GLY A 73 0.93 -9.11 13.30
CA GLY A 73 2.31 -9.32 13.77
C GLY A 73 3.32 -9.59 12.66
N TYR A 74 3.16 -8.95 11.50
CA TYR A 74 4.12 -9.09 10.40
C TYR A 74 5.48 -8.48 10.75
N GLU A 75 6.56 -9.17 10.37
CA GLU A 75 7.94 -8.70 10.60
C GLU A 75 8.33 -7.51 9.72
N SER A 76 7.66 -7.32 8.59
CA SER A 76 7.88 -6.19 7.68
C SER A 76 6.62 -5.87 6.88
N PHE A 77 6.52 -4.63 6.41
CA PHE A 77 5.40 -4.20 5.56
C PHE A 77 5.43 -4.85 4.18
N GLU A 78 6.61 -5.15 3.63
CA GLU A 78 6.77 -5.86 2.37
C GLU A 78 6.18 -7.28 2.45
N LYS A 79 6.42 -7.98 3.58
CA LYS A 79 5.79 -9.29 3.83
C LYS A 79 4.27 -9.16 3.96
N GLU A 80 3.77 -8.14 4.66
CA GLU A 80 2.32 -7.88 4.76
C GLU A 80 1.71 -7.55 3.39
N MET A 81 2.43 -6.88 2.51
CA MET A 81 1.99 -6.59 1.14
C MET A 81 2.14 -7.77 0.17
N GLY A 82 2.84 -8.84 0.59
CA GLY A 82 3.08 -10.03 -0.24
C GLY A 82 4.16 -9.83 -1.30
N TYR A 83 5.09 -8.91 -1.07
CA TYR A 83 6.24 -8.69 -1.94
C TYR A 83 7.23 -9.85 -1.85
N SER A 84 7.86 -10.17 -2.99
CA SER A 84 9.03 -11.05 -2.99
C SER A 84 10.24 -10.37 -2.33
N GLU A 85 11.26 -11.16 -1.99
CA GLU A 85 12.51 -10.59 -1.47
C GLU A 85 13.16 -9.61 -2.45
N ASP A 86 13.09 -9.88 -3.76
CA ASP A 86 13.58 -8.96 -4.80
C ASP A 86 12.79 -7.64 -4.82
N GLU A 87 11.48 -7.69 -4.64
CA GLU A 87 10.62 -6.50 -4.57
C GLU A 87 10.88 -5.70 -3.29
N ALA A 88 11.09 -6.39 -2.16
CA ALA A 88 11.48 -5.78 -0.90
C ALA A 88 12.85 -5.11 -0.99
N GLU A 89 13.82 -5.77 -1.61
CA GLU A 89 15.15 -5.23 -1.85
C GLU A 89 15.12 -4.01 -2.79
N TRP A 90 14.29 -4.06 -3.85
CA TRP A 90 14.04 -2.90 -4.70
C TRP A 90 13.51 -1.72 -3.88
N CYS A 91 12.55 -1.98 -2.99
CA CYS A 91 11.97 -0.96 -2.11
C CYS A 91 13.03 -0.32 -1.19
N ARG A 92 13.89 -1.13 -0.56
CA ARG A 92 15.00 -0.65 0.29
C ARG A 92 15.96 0.26 -0.49
N LYS A 93 16.34 -0.16 -1.70
CA LYS A 93 17.29 0.58 -2.55
C LYS A 93 16.73 1.87 -3.11
N ASN A 94 15.44 1.87 -3.48
CA ASN A 94 14.85 2.96 -4.26
C ASN A 94 13.97 3.90 -3.43
N LYS A 95 13.79 3.67 -2.12
CA LYS A 95 12.93 4.48 -1.24
C LYS A 95 13.13 5.98 -1.41
N THR A 96 14.38 6.46 -1.27
CA THR A 96 14.72 7.89 -1.35
C THR A 96 14.49 8.45 -2.76
N SER A 97 14.93 7.74 -3.80
CA SER A 97 14.74 8.14 -5.19
C SER A 97 13.27 8.21 -5.59
N LEU A 98 12.47 7.23 -5.14
CA LEU A 98 11.03 7.18 -5.37
C LEU A 98 10.33 8.38 -4.72
N TRP A 99 10.60 8.64 -3.42
CA TRP A 99 10.03 9.79 -2.73
C TRP A 99 10.39 11.10 -3.40
N LYS A 100 11.67 11.28 -3.72
CA LYS A 100 12.16 12.47 -4.41
C LYS A 100 11.43 12.68 -5.74
N THR A 101 11.28 11.62 -6.53
CA THR A 101 10.54 11.65 -7.80
C THR A 101 9.07 12.03 -7.61
N MET A 102 8.42 11.52 -6.55
CA MET A 102 7.02 11.87 -6.25
C MET A 102 6.86 13.34 -5.85
N VAL A 103 7.81 13.89 -5.08
CA VAL A 103 7.80 15.28 -4.64
C VAL A 103 8.14 16.24 -5.80
N GLU A 104 9.24 15.99 -6.51
CA GLU A 104 9.73 16.86 -7.60
C GLU A 104 8.74 16.96 -8.75
N ASN A 105 8.05 15.85 -9.07
CA ASN A 105 7.02 15.85 -10.11
C ASN A 105 5.65 16.34 -9.59
N GLY A 106 5.54 16.71 -8.32
CA GLY A 106 4.27 17.14 -7.71
C GLY A 106 3.20 16.03 -7.65
N HIS A 107 3.58 14.76 -7.81
CA HIS A 107 2.66 13.64 -7.91
C HIS A 107 1.83 13.42 -6.63
N LEU A 108 2.37 13.75 -5.45
CA LEU A 108 1.63 13.63 -4.19
C LEU A 108 0.31 14.41 -4.21
N TYR A 109 0.31 15.58 -4.84
CA TYR A 109 -0.87 16.45 -4.94
C TYR A 109 -1.63 16.29 -6.25
N ALA A 110 -1.22 15.33 -7.09
CA ALA A 110 -1.88 15.09 -8.37
C ALA A 110 -3.29 14.52 -8.15
N THR A 111 -4.26 15.06 -8.88
CA THR A 111 -5.63 14.54 -8.99
C THR A 111 -5.88 13.82 -10.31
N ASP A 112 -4.87 13.79 -11.20
CA ASP A 112 -4.95 13.10 -12.49
C ASP A 112 -5.11 11.58 -12.25
N PRO A 113 -6.22 10.97 -12.73
CA PRO A 113 -6.46 9.55 -12.58
C PRO A 113 -5.36 8.66 -13.14
N LEU A 114 -4.64 9.08 -14.18
CA LEU A 114 -3.54 8.32 -14.78
C LEU A 114 -2.33 8.30 -13.85
N VAL A 115 -1.95 9.44 -13.27
CA VAL A 115 -0.87 9.53 -12.28
C VAL A 115 -1.24 8.67 -11.07
N VAL A 116 -2.44 8.85 -10.53
CA VAL A 116 -2.95 8.08 -9.39
C VAL A 116 -2.90 6.58 -9.67
N ARG A 117 -3.34 6.16 -10.85
CA ARG A 117 -3.39 4.75 -11.26
C ARG A 117 -1.99 4.12 -11.35
N THR A 118 -0.96 4.88 -11.73
CA THR A 118 0.43 4.40 -11.80
C THR A 118 0.97 3.95 -10.44
N TYR A 119 0.58 4.61 -9.36
CA TYR A 119 1.10 4.31 -8.01
C TYR A 119 0.29 3.25 -7.25
N ILE A 120 -0.98 3.05 -7.61
CA ILE A 120 -1.93 2.25 -6.81
C ILE A 120 -2.23 0.88 -7.45
N ARG A 121 -1.98 0.70 -8.74
CA ARG A 121 -2.27 -0.56 -9.43
C ARG A 121 -1.46 -1.72 -8.86
N LYS A 122 -2.09 -2.88 -8.76
CA LYS A 122 -1.49 -4.17 -8.39
C LYS A 122 -0.68 -4.83 -9.52
N ASP A 123 -0.35 -4.07 -10.55
CA ASP A 123 0.26 -4.58 -11.78
C ASP A 123 1.78 -4.34 -11.72
N PRO A 124 2.62 -5.39 -11.77
CA PRO A 124 4.08 -5.27 -11.65
C PRO A 124 4.77 -4.84 -12.96
N PHE A 125 4.01 -4.56 -14.03
CA PHE A 125 4.55 -4.09 -15.31
C PHE A 125 4.71 -2.56 -15.37
N ILE A 126 4.54 -1.87 -14.24
CA ILE A 126 4.69 -0.42 -14.17
C ILE A 126 6.17 -0.08 -14.04
N SER A 127 6.59 0.91 -14.82
CA SER A 127 7.92 1.49 -14.70
C SER A 127 7.85 2.91 -14.16
N ILE A 128 8.38 3.09 -12.96
CA ILE A 128 8.67 4.38 -12.35
C ILE A 128 10.20 4.52 -12.38
N MET A 129 10.71 5.71 -12.74
CA MET A 129 12.15 5.97 -12.88
C MET A 129 12.86 5.11 -13.96
N GLY A 130 12.13 4.51 -14.89
CA GLY A 130 12.71 3.68 -15.96
C GLY A 130 13.05 2.24 -15.55
N GLU A 131 12.73 1.84 -14.31
CA GLU A 131 12.93 0.48 -13.82
C GLU A 131 11.59 -0.22 -13.58
N LYS A 132 11.60 -1.57 -13.56
CA LYS A 132 10.42 -2.34 -13.15
C LYS A 132 10.14 -2.10 -11.67
N THR A 133 8.97 -1.55 -11.37
CA THR A 133 8.60 -1.13 -10.02
C THR A 133 7.62 -2.14 -9.39
N PRO A 134 7.76 -2.47 -8.09
CA PRO A 134 6.81 -3.32 -7.39
C PRO A 134 5.36 -2.81 -7.50
N ALA A 135 4.42 -3.75 -7.50
CA ALA A 135 3.00 -3.45 -7.57
C ALA A 135 2.52 -2.66 -6.34
N SER A 136 1.60 -1.70 -6.50
CA SER A 136 1.06 -0.87 -5.41
C SER A 136 2.13 -0.07 -4.63
N ILE A 137 3.24 0.29 -5.28
CA ILE A 137 4.35 0.99 -4.64
C ILE A 137 3.96 2.30 -3.93
N GLY A 138 2.94 3.01 -4.42
CA GLY A 138 2.41 4.17 -3.74
C GLY A 138 1.82 3.82 -2.37
N VAL A 139 1.09 2.71 -2.29
CA VAL A 139 0.54 2.22 -1.02
C VAL A 139 1.66 1.88 -0.05
N TRP A 140 2.72 1.20 -0.51
CA TRP A 140 3.90 0.93 0.30
C TRP A 140 4.52 2.23 0.86
N MET A 141 4.70 3.25 0.01
CA MET A 141 5.15 4.58 0.48
C MET A 141 4.19 5.17 1.52
N GLY A 142 2.88 5.03 1.32
CA GLY A 142 1.86 5.41 2.29
C GLY A 142 1.99 4.69 3.64
N ILE A 143 2.33 3.39 3.65
CA ILE A 143 2.57 2.63 4.89
C ILE A 143 3.75 3.25 5.65
N LEU A 144 4.86 3.57 4.96
CA LEU A 144 6.03 4.17 5.60
C LEU A 144 5.75 5.56 6.18
N LEU A 145 4.94 6.37 5.50
CA LEU A 145 4.52 7.67 6.01
C LEU A 145 3.66 7.53 7.28
N ILE A 146 2.74 6.56 7.30
CA ILE A 146 1.94 6.26 8.49
C ILE A 146 2.82 5.70 9.62
N ASP A 147 3.82 4.90 9.30
CA ASP A 147 4.76 4.37 10.28
C ASP A 147 5.57 5.48 10.96
N GLU A 148 6.12 6.43 10.17
CA GLU A 148 6.78 7.61 10.70
C GLU A 148 5.84 8.52 11.49
N TYR A 149 4.58 8.64 11.08
CA TYR A 149 3.56 9.32 11.85
C TYR A 149 3.35 8.66 13.22
N MET A 150 3.10 7.35 13.26
CA MET A 150 2.85 6.62 14.51
C MET A 150 4.05 6.62 15.46
N LYS A 151 5.29 6.59 14.94
CA LYS A 151 6.52 6.74 15.75
C LYS A 151 6.58 8.08 16.49
N LYS A 152 6.03 9.15 15.91
CA LYS A 152 5.96 10.48 16.53
C LYS A 152 4.79 10.64 17.49
N HIS A 153 3.82 9.73 17.46
CA HIS A 153 2.64 9.73 18.31
C HIS A 153 2.52 8.43 19.11
N PRO A 154 3.46 8.14 20.04
CA PRO A 154 3.51 6.86 20.76
C PRO A 154 2.26 6.58 21.62
N ASP A 155 1.53 7.61 22.03
CA ASP A 155 0.29 7.49 22.80
C ASP A 155 -0.94 7.24 21.92
N MET A 156 -0.80 7.28 20.60
CA MET A 156 -1.92 7.09 19.67
C MET A 156 -2.33 5.63 19.58
N THR A 157 -3.62 5.35 19.76
CA THR A 157 -4.15 3.99 19.58
C THR A 157 -4.50 3.71 18.12
N ILE A 158 -4.63 2.43 17.75
CA ILE A 158 -5.14 2.02 16.43
C ILE A 158 -6.54 2.63 16.16
N LYS A 159 -7.37 2.74 17.20
CA LYS A 159 -8.71 3.35 17.09
C LYS A 159 -8.62 4.84 16.71
N ASP A 160 -7.68 5.57 17.32
CA ASP A 160 -7.46 6.98 17.02
C ASP A 160 -6.92 7.16 15.61
N LEU A 161 -5.99 6.31 15.19
CA LEU A 161 -5.47 6.28 13.82
C LEU A 161 -6.59 6.00 12.80
N LEU A 162 -7.48 5.05 13.07
CA LEU A 162 -8.62 4.75 12.19
C LEU A 162 -9.52 5.97 11.98
N ALA A 163 -9.73 6.78 13.03
CA ALA A 163 -10.55 7.98 12.98
C ALA A 163 -9.90 9.16 12.21
N LYS A 164 -8.58 9.19 12.06
CA LYS A 164 -7.86 10.24 11.32
C LYS A 164 -8.08 10.13 9.80
N THR A 165 -8.56 11.20 9.18
CA THR A 165 -8.77 11.27 7.72
C THR A 165 -8.12 12.48 7.05
N ASP A 166 -7.48 13.36 7.81
CA ASP A 166 -6.71 14.49 7.25
C ASP A 166 -5.25 14.05 7.01
N TYR A 167 -5.01 13.49 5.82
CA TYR A 167 -3.70 12.96 5.47
C TYR A 167 -2.67 14.04 5.15
N HIS A 168 -3.11 15.24 4.80
CA HIS A 168 -2.23 16.38 4.59
C HIS A 168 -1.66 16.87 5.92
N GLN A 169 -2.51 16.99 6.95
CA GLN A 169 -2.06 17.27 8.31
C GLN A 169 -1.11 16.17 8.81
N MET A 170 -1.47 14.89 8.63
CA MET A 170 -0.61 13.79 9.07
C MET A 170 0.76 13.85 8.41
N LEU A 171 0.83 14.10 7.09
CA LEU A 171 2.10 14.25 6.38
C LEU A 171 2.92 15.43 6.94
N ALA A 172 2.29 16.57 7.21
CA ALA A 172 2.98 17.74 7.76
C ALA A 172 3.58 17.51 9.16
N GLU A 173 3.00 16.58 9.92
CA GLU A 173 3.50 16.16 11.24
C GLU A 173 4.66 15.14 11.12
N THR A 174 4.90 14.55 9.94
CA THR A 174 6.05 13.66 9.69
C THR A 174 7.33 14.44 9.38
N ASP A 175 8.48 13.97 9.90
CA ASP A 175 9.80 14.42 9.43
C ASP A 175 10.31 13.44 8.37
N PHE A 176 9.47 13.05 7.42
CA PHE A 176 9.82 11.99 6.47
C PHE A 176 11.02 12.42 5.61
N LYS A 177 12.20 11.95 6.02
CA LYS A 177 13.49 12.08 5.33
C LYS A 177 13.90 10.66 4.91
N PRO A 178 13.49 10.21 3.72
CA PRO A 178 13.70 8.84 3.30
C PRO A 178 15.16 8.47 3.10
#